data_AF-A0A945QCE7-F1
#
_entry.id   AF-A0A945QCE7-F1
#
_cell.length_a   1.000
_cell.length_b   1.000
_cell.length_c   1.000
_cell.angle_alpha   90.00
_cell.angle_beta   90.00
_cell.angle_gamma   90.00
#
_symmetry.space_group_name_H-M   'P 1'
#
loop_
_entity.id
_entity.type
_entity.pdbx_description
1 polymer ?
#
loop_
_entity_poly.entity_id
_entity_poly.type
_entity_poly.pdbx_seq_one_letter_code
_entity_poly.pdbx_strand_id
1 'polypeptide(L)'
;MIRETIVTTLSAEGQPHIAPFGIHVEEEGLVIAPFRPSRSLNNLIANPYAVINYIDDVRIFAGCLTHRRHWKTRPAQEVPGVILANALSHAEVRVKKVEEDDLRPKFFCEMVYEE
;
A
#
# COMPACT_ATOMS: atom_id res chain seq x y z
N MET A 1 -15.88 -5.58 -0.37
CA MET A 1 -16.06 -4.10 -0.50
C MET A 1 -14.76 -3.49 -1.01
N ILE A 2 -14.77 -2.37 -1.74
CA ILE A 2 -13.52 -1.69 -2.14
C ILE A 2 -13.36 -0.38 -1.35
N ARG A 3 -12.16 -0.12 -0.82
CA ARG A 3 -11.77 1.14 -0.18
C ARG A 3 -10.70 1.83 -1.03
N GLU A 4 -10.96 3.06 -1.45
CA GLU A 4 -9.97 3.89 -2.13
C GLU A 4 -9.02 4.49 -1.08
N THR A 5 -7.73 4.16 -1.19
CA THR A 5 -6.72 4.46 -0.17
C THR A 5 -5.40 4.88 -0.81
N ILE A 6 -4.44 5.28 0.02
CA ILE A 6 -3.05 5.40 -0.39
C ILE A 6 -2.24 4.27 0.23
N VAL A 7 -1.56 3.49 -0.61
CA VAL A 7 -0.67 2.42 -0.15
C VAL A 7 0.76 2.89 -0.24
N THR A 8 1.52 2.65 0.82
CA THR A 8 2.98 2.76 0.79
C THR A 8 3.62 1.38 0.79
N THR A 9 4.68 1.25 -0.01
CA THR A 9 5.52 0.06 -0.12
C THR A 9 6.98 0.49 -0.16
N LEU A 10 7.91 -0.40 0.18
CA LEU A 10 9.35 -0.11 0.14
C LEU A 10 10.02 -0.86 -1.00
N SER A 11 10.99 -0.23 -1.69
CA SER A 11 11.91 -0.94 -2.57
C SER A 11 12.86 -1.83 -1.76
N ALA A 12 13.63 -2.69 -2.44
CA ALA A 12 14.66 -3.53 -1.79
C ALA A 12 15.69 -2.70 -1.00
N GLU A 13 15.93 -1.45 -1.40
CA GLU A 13 16.82 -0.49 -0.75
C GLU A 13 16.12 0.34 0.35
N GLY A 14 14.87 -0.01 0.71
CA GLY A 14 14.09 0.69 1.72
C GLY A 14 13.47 2.02 1.26
N GLN A 15 13.48 2.33 -0.05
CA GLN A 15 12.93 3.60 -0.54
C GLN A 15 11.41 3.55 -0.65
N PRO A 16 10.68 4.45 0.01
CA PRO A 16 9.23 4.45 -0.01
C PRO A 16 8.68 4.79 -1.40
N HIS A 17 7.57 4.15 -1.73
CA HIS A 17 6.74 4.43 -2.88
C HIS A 17 5.31 4.63 -2.39
N ILE A 18 4.68 5.72 -2.81
CA ILE A 18 3.33 6.14 -2.42
C ILE A 18 2.47 6.07 -3.69
N ALA A 19 1.36 5.33 -3.63
CA ALA A 19 0.46 5.17 -4.77
C ALA A 19 -1.00 4.97 -4.34
N PRO A 20 -1.98 5.42 -5.14
CA PRO A 20 -3.39 5.19 -4.88
C PRO A 20 -3.77 3.75 -5.19
N PHE A 21 -4.62 3.16 -4.36
CA PHE A 21 -5.10 1.79 -4.51
C PHE A 21 -6.55 1.65 -4.03
N GLY A 22 -7.35 0.97 -4.86
CA GLY A 22 -8.59 0.34 -4.41
C GLY A 22 -8.26 -0.97 -3.70
N ILE A 23 -8.31 -0.96 -2.37
CA ILE A 23 -8.11 -2.14 -1.53
C ILE A 23 -9.41 -2.92 -1.43
N HIS A 24 -9.36 -4.20 -1.79
CA HIS A 24 -10.50 -5.08 -1.59
C HIS A 24 -10.48 -5.57 -0.15
N VAL A 25 -11.59 -5.32 0.56
CA VAL A 25 -11.85 -5.82 1.91
C VAL A 25 -12.62 -7.13 1.78
N GLU A 26 -11.99 -8.20 2.25
CA GLU A 26 -12.52 -9.56 2.30
C GLU A 26 -12.69 -9.99 3.77
N GLU A 27 -13.37 -11.11 4.03
CA GLU A 27 -13.59 -11.59 5.40
C GLU A 27 -12.29 -11.90 6.15
N GLU A 28 -11.30 -12.44 5.45
CA GLU A 28 -10.02 -12.90 6.03
C GLU A 28 -8.89 -11.86 5.96
N GLY A 29 -9.16 -10.64 5.45
CA GLY A 29 -8.15 -9.59 5.38
C GLY A 29 -8.31 -8.64 4.19
N LEU A 30 -7.18 -8.20 3.65
CA LEU A 30 -7.12 -7.15 2.64
C LEU A 30 -6.40 -7.65 1.40
N VAL A 31 -6.89 -7.31 0.21
CA VAL A 31 -6.25 -7.68 -1.06
C VAL A 31 -5.73 -6.44 -1.78
N ILE A 32 -4.43 -6.46 -2.06
CA ILE A 32 -3.74 -5.45 -2.88
C ILE A 32 -3.55 -6.05 -4.28
N ALA A 33 -4.07 -5.38 -5.31
CA ALA A 33 -4.02 -5.89 -6.69
C ALA A 33 -3.33 -4.86 -7.62
N PRO A 34 -1.99 -4.79 -7.61
CA PRO A 34 -1.23 -3.87 -8.45
C PRO A 34 -1.23 -4.31 -9.91
N PHE A 35 -1.16 -3.35 -10.84
CA PHE A 35 -0.98 -3.64 -12.26
C PHE A 35 0.48 -3.94 -12.61
N ARG A 36 0.68 -4.77 -13.63
CA ARG A 36 1.95 -4.96 -14.34
C ARG A 36 2.05 -3.95 -15.50
N PRO A 37 3.19 -3.27 -15.68
CA PRO A 37 4.27 -3.08 -14.72
C PRO A 37 3.92 -1.99 -13.69
N SER A 38 4.34 -2.16 -12.43
CA SER A 38 4.30 -1.07 -11.46
C SER A 38 5.39 -1.19 -10.40
N ARG A 39 5.80 -0.04 -9.84
CA ARG A 39 6.78 -0.01 -8.73
C ARG A 39 6.21 -0.67 -7.47
N SER A 40 4.92 -0.48 -7.17
CA SER A 40 4.29 -1.13 -6.02
C SER A 40 4.29 -2.66 -6.16
N LEU A 41 4.10 -3.20 -7.37
CA LEU A 41 4.23 -4.64 -7.60
C LEU A 41 5.66 -5.12 -7.31
N ASN A 42 6.67 -4.48 -7.91
CA ASN A 42 8.07 -4.85 -7.69
C ASN A 42 8.44 -4.78 -6.21
N ASN A 43 7.97 -3.75 -5.52
CA ASN A 43 8.17 -3.58 -4.08
C ASN A 43 7.50 -4.71 -3.28
N LEU A 44 6.25 -5.09 -3.58
CA LEU A 44 5.54 -6.18 -2.88
C LEU A 44 6.18 -7.55 -3.10
N ILE A 45 6.77 -7.78 -4.27
CA ILE A 45 7.53 -9.01 -4.56
C ILE A 45 8.84 -9.03 -3.75
N ALA A 46 9.57 -7.91 -3.70
CA ALA A 46 10.83 -7.82 -2.99
C ALA A 46 10.64 -7.78 -1.46
N ASN A 47 9.61 -7.08 -1.00
CA ASN A 47 9.26 -6.85 0.39
C ASN A 47 7.76 -7.12 0.56
N PRO A 48 7.35 -8.28 1.11
CA PRO A 48 5.94 -8.69 1.20
C PRO A 48 5.18 -7.96 2.34
N TYR A 49 5.35 -6.64 2.41
CA TYR A 49 4.80 -5.75 3.42
C TYR A 49 4.28 -4.46 2.76
N ALA A 50 3.21 -3.91 3.32
CA ALA A 50 2.68 -2.61 2.91
C ALA A 50 1.97 -1.91 4.08
N VAL A 51 1.80 -0.60 3.94
CA VAL A 51 0.92 0.18 4.82
C VAL A 51 -0.19 0.78 3.99
N ILE A 52 -1.42 0.52 4.41
CA ILE A 52 -2.64 1.07 3.82
C ILE A 52 -3.01 2.30 4.64
N ASN A 53 -2.96 3.47 4.02
CA ASN A 53 -3.23 4.75 4.66
C ASN A 53 -4.64 5.19 4.28
N TYR A 54 -5.50 5.32 5.29
CA TYR A 54 -6.84 5.87 5.13
C TYR A 54 -6.74 7.40 5.17
N ILE A 55 -7.05 8.04 4.04
CA ILE A 55 -6.75 9.45 3.78
C ILE A 55 -8.00 10.12 3.19
N ASP A 56 -8.33 11.31 3.68
CA ASP A 56 -9.35 12.21 3.10
C ASP A 56 -8.73 13.37 2.28
N ASP A 57 -7.44 13.65 2.44
CA ASP A 57 -6.71 14.64 1.66
C ASP A 57 -6.51 14.20 0.20
N VAL A 58 -7.49 14.55 -0.63
CA VAL A 58 -7.52 14.29 -2.09
C VAL A 58 -6.29 14.81 -2.84
N ARG A 59 -5.53 15.75 -2.28
CA ARG A 59 -4.31 16.27 -2.91
C ARG A 59 -3.21 15.22 -2.97
N ILE A 60 -3.22 14.24 -2.05
CA ILE A 60 -2.25 13.12 -2.06
C ILE A 60 -2.54 12.19 -3.24
N PHE A 61 -3.82 11.87 -3.47
CA PHE A 61 -4.26 11.12 -4.64
C PHE A 61 -3.86 11.83 -5.94
N ALA A 62 -4.23 13.11 -6.08
CA ALA A 62 -3.87 13.92 -7.24
C ALA A 62 -2.34 14.03 -7.42
N GLY A 63 -1.60 14.16 -6.33
CA GLY A 63 -0.13 14.28 -6.35
C GLY A 63 0.57 13.04 -6.91
N CYS A 64 0.04 11.85 -6.63
CA CYS A 64 0.55 10.60 -7.21
C CYS A 64 0.50 10.59 -8.75
N LEU A 65 -0.46 11.31 -9.33
CA LEU A 65 -0.70 11.39 -10.78
C LEU A 65 -0.04 12.62 -11.43
N THR A 66 0.31 13.64 -10.64
CA THR A 66 0.76 14.96 -11.13
C THR A 66 2.20 15.30 -10.72
N HIS A 67 3.02 14.28 -10.47
CA HIS A 67 4.44 14.39 -10.08
C HIS A 67 4.73 15.04 -8.71
N ARG A 68 3.70 15.38 -7.92
CA ARG A 68 3.86 15.78 -6.51
C ARG A 68 3.91 14.54 -5.62
N ARG A 69 5.12 13.98 -5.47
CA ARG A 69 5.34 12.68 -4.79
C ARG A 69 5.94 12.80 -3.38
N HIS A 70 6.43 13.98 -3.00
CA HIS A 70 7.01 14.20 -1.67
C HIS A 70 5.92 14.57 -0.67
N TRP A 71 5.56 13.59 0.17
CA TRP A 71 4.64 13.74 1.29
C TRP A 71 5.36 13.36 2.57
N LYS A 72 5.07 14.04 3.68
CA LYS A 72 5.67 13.72 4.97
C LYS A 72 5.21 12.34 5.42
N THR A 73 6.15 11.56 5.94
CA THR A 73 5.88 10.23 6.48
C THR A 73 6.54 10.03 7.84
N ARG A 74 6.06 9.03 8.58
CA ARG A 74 6.71 8.46 9.77
C ARG A 74 6.90 6.95 9.58
N PRO A 75 7.82 6.30 10.32
CA PRO A 75 7.94 4.84 10.28
C PRO A 75 6.65 4.15 10.72
N ALA A 76 6.40 2.98 10.13
CA ALA A 76 5.40 2.02 10.59
C ALA A 76 5.84 1.35 11.91
N GLN A 77 4.88 0.79 12.64
CA GLN A 77 5.01 0.22 13.98
C GLN A 77 5.52 -1.24 13.94
N GLU A 78 4.88 -2.09 13.13
CA GLU A 78 5.04 -3.56 13.14
C GLU A 78 5.68 -4.10 11.85
N VAL A 79 5.61 -3.37 10.73
CA VAL A 79 6.18 -3.79 9.45
C VAL A 79 7.23 -2.81 8.91
N PRO A 80 8.17 -3.28 8.05
CA PRO A 80 8.99 -2.38 7.25
C PRO A 80 8.10 -1.54 6.32
N GLY A 81 7.91 -0.26 6.65
CA GLY A 81 7.00 0.60 5.93
C GLY A 81 6.98 2.04 6.45
N VAL A 82 6.18 2.88 5.81
CA VAL A 82 6.00 4.28 6.23
C VAL A 82 4.52 4.67 6.20
N ILE A 83 4.09 5.42 7.21
CA ILE A 83 2.74 5.96 7.32
C ILE A 83 2.78 7.41 6.86
N LEU A 84 1.78 7.84 6.09
CA LEU A 84 1.60 9.24 5.74
C LEU A 84 1.23 10.06 6.98
N ALA A 85 1.90 11.18 7.18
CA ALA A 85 1.66 12.03 8.35
C ALA A 85 0.22 12.59 8.42
N ASN A 86 -0.49 12.63 7.28
CA ASN A 86 -1.88 13.08 7.18
C ASN A 86 -2.89 11.92 7.16
N ALA A 87 -2.47 10.68 7.43
CA ALA A 87 -3.40 9.55 7.54
C ALA A 87 -4.36 9.75 8.72
N LEU A 88 -5.66 9.50 8.47
CA LEU A 88 -6.68 9.48 9.52
C LEU A 88 -6.52 8.22 10.38
N SER A 89 -6.17 7.12 9.74
CA SER A 89 -5.77 5.86 10.34
C SER A 89 -4.95 5.06 9.32
N HIS A 90 -4.38 3.93 9.74
CA HIS A 90 -3.63 3.05 8.87
C HIS A 90 -3.75 1.58 9.29
N ALA A 91 -3.56 0.70 8.32
CA ALA A 91 -3.39 -0.72 8.53
C ALA A 91 -2.04 -1.16 7.99
N GLU A 92 -1.29 -1.90 8.79
CA GLU A 92 -0.03 -2.54 8.37
C GLU A 92 -0.30 -3.99 8.03
N VAL A 93 0.22 -4.43 6.89
CA VAL A 93 -0.14 -5.73 6.35
C VAL A 93 1.08 -6.54 5.90
N ARG A 94 0.96 -7.86 6.05
CA ARG A 94 1.91 -8.84 5.53
C ARG A 94 1.22 -9.70 4.47
N VAL A 95 1.87 -9.91 3.33
CA VAL A 95 1.35 -10.80 2.28
C VAL A 95 1.38 -12.25 2.79
N LYS A 96 0.24 -12.93 2.70
CA LYS A 96 0.06 -14.36 3.02
C LYS A 96 0.08 -15.25 1.79
N LYS A 97 -0.55 -14.79 0.72
CA LYS A 97 -0.74 -15.55 -0.52
C LYS A 97 -0.72 -14.60 -1.71
N VAL A 98 -0.15 -15.05 -2.81
CA VAL A 98 -0.22 -14.36 -4.09
C VAL A 98 -0.97 -15.26 -5.07
N GLU A 99 -1.96 -14.69 -5.75
CA GLU A 99 -2.54 -15.28 -6.95
C GLU A 99 -1.96 -14.55 -8.16
N GLU A 100 -1.24 -15.29 -8.99
CA GLU A 100 -0.62 -14.76 -10.19
C GLU A 100 -1.67 -14.45 -11.25
N ASP A 101 -1.42 -13.37 -11.99
CA ASP A 101 -2.19 -12.95 -13.15
C ASP A 101 -1.24 -12.16 -14.07
N ASP A 102 -1.42 -12.32 -15.38
CA ASP A 102 -0.55 -11.74 -16.41
C ASP A 102 -0.58 -10.20 -16.39
N LEU A 103 -1.65 -9.59 -15.87
CA LEU A 103 -1.83 -8.14 -15.84
C LEU A 103 -1.94 -7.60 -14.41
N ARG A 104 -2.67 -8.28 -13.52
CA ARG A 104 -3.05 -7.75 -12.21
C ARG A 104 -3.08 -8.86 -11.13
N PRO A 105 -1.90 -9.31 -10.66
CA PRO A 105 -1.82 -10.30 -9.59
C PRO A 105 -2.49 -9.79 -8.30
N LYS A 106 -2.98 -10.71 -7.47
CA LYS A 106 -3.63 -10.40 -6.19
C LYS A 106 -2.76 -10.83 -5.03
N PHE A 107 -2.44 -9.89 -4.16
CA PHE A 107 -1.71 -10.11 -2.92
C PHE A 107 -2.73 -10.13 -1.79
N PHE A 108 -3.00 -11.30 -1.23
CA PHE A 108 -3.86 -11.48 -0.07
C PHE A 108 -3.02 -11.26 1.17
N CYS A 109 -3.44 -10.30 1.99
CA CYS A 109 -2.67 -9.84 3.12
C CYS A 109 -3.43 -10.02 4.43
N GLU A 110 -2.71 -10.45 5.47
CA GLU A 110 -3.16 -10.34 6.85
C GLU A 110 -2.86 -8.93 7.37
N MET A 111 -3.77 -8.39 8.17
CA MET A 111 -3.53 -7.17 8.92
C MET A 111 -2.80 -7.52 10.22
N VAL A 112 -1.63 -6.93 10.44
CA VAL A 112 -0.80 -7.17 11.64
C VAL A 112 -0.88 -6.03 12.65
N TYR A 113 -1.30 -4.84 12.21
CA TYR A 113 -1.49 -3.66 13.06
C TYR A 113 -2.55 -2.74 12.46
N GLU A 114 -3.29 -2.02 13.31
CA GLU A 114 -4.22 -0.97 12.94
C GLU A 114 -4.25 0.13 14.01
N GLU A 115 -4.17 1.40 13.58
CA GLU A 115 -4.26 2.63 14.41
C GLU A 115 -4.89 3.75 13.59
#